data_AF-A0A2H5QTY0-F1
#
_entry.id   AF-A0A2H5QTY0-F1
#
_cell.length_a   1.000
_cell.length_b   1.000
_cell.length_c   1.000
_cell.angle_alpha   90.00
_cell.angle_beta   90.00
_cell.angle_gamma   90.00
#
_symmetry.space_group_name_H-M   'P 1'
#
loop_
_entity.id
_entity.type
_entity.pdbx_description
1 polymer ?
#
loop_
_entity_poly.entity_id
_entity_poly.type
_entity_poly.pdbx_seq_one_letter_code
_entity_poly.pdbx_strand_id
1 'polypeptide(L)'
;MLMETFTKKKPTDVVAELSLKCWINDFGEERHFAVKKQCVLSILSLALECTMESPEERIDAKDIVTRLLEIRDKLTKSLANLN
;
A
#
# COMPACT_ATOMS: atom_id res chain seq x y z
N MET A 1 12.74 -3.38 -3.82
CA MET A 1 12.21 -4.62 -4.44
C MET A 1 10.71 -4.84 -4.25
N LEU A 2 10.03 -4.38 -3.19
CA LEU A 2 8.55 -4.51 -3.10
C LEU A 2 7.83 -3.56 -4.08
N MET A 3 8.18 -2.27 -4.08
CA MET A 3 7.60 -1.28 -5.01
C MET A 3 7.86 -1.64 -6.48
N GLU A 4 9.03 -2.16 -6.83
CA GLU A 4 9.32 -2.65 -8.19
C GLU A 4 8.42 -3.81 -8.60
N THR A 5 8.06 -4.71 -7.67
CA THR A 5 7.21 -5.86 -7.96
C THR A 5 5.77 -5.43 -8.28
N PHE A 6 5.25 -4.43 -7.55
CA PHE A 6 3.88 -3.94 -7.75
C PHE A 6 3.75 -2.88 -8.84
N THR A 7 4.79 -2.08 -9.07
CA THR A 7 4.74 -0.94 -10.02
C THR A 7 5.50 -1.19 -11.32
N LYS A 8 6.33 -2.23 -11.40
CA LYS A 8 7.27 -2.51 -12.51
C LYS A 8 8.21 -1.35 -12.86
N LYS A 9 8.42 -0.39 -11.95
CA LYS A 9 9.29 0.78 -12.14
C LYS A 9 10.41 0.80 -11.11
N LYS A 10 11.61 1.24 -11.54
CA LYS A 10 12.79 1.41 -10.67
C LYS A 10 12.63 2.58 -9.70
N PRO A 11 13.20 2.50 -8.49
CA PRO A 11 13.03 3.49 -7.43
C PRO A 11 14.04 4.63 -7.60
N THR A 12 13.98 5.35 -8.72
CA THR A 12 14.81 6.54 -8.90
C THR A 12 13.97 7.65 -9.51
N ASP A 13 14.17 8.83 -8.94
CA ASP A 13 13.47 10.08 -9.13
C ASP A 13 12.18 10.31 -8.35
N VAL A 14 12.08 11.57 -7.92
CA VAL A 14 11.11 12.26 -7.05
C VAL A 14 9.66 12.24 -7.60
N VAL A 15 9.38 11.31 -8.50
CA VAL A 15 8.15 11.06 -9.26
C VAL A 15 7.30 9.97 -8.61
N ALA A 16 7.67 9.46 -7.42
CA ALA A 16 6.88 8.44 -6.71
C ALA A 16 5.54 8.99 -6.20
N GLU A 17 5.51 10.20 -5.64
CA GLU A 17 4.28 10.76 -5.04
C GLU A 17 3.25 11.18 -6.11
N LEU A 18 3.71 11.80 -7.21
CA LEU A 18 2.88 12.14 -8.37
C LEU A 18 2.41 10.88 -9.12
N SER A 19 3.27 9.86 -9.25
CA SER A 19 2.88 8.58 -9.84
C SER A 19 1.86 7.84 -8.99
N LEU A 20 1.96 7.89 -7.65
CA LEU A 20 1.01 7.27 -6.73
C LEU A 20 -0.37 7.93 -6.80
N LYS A 21 -0.42 9.26 -6.84
CA LYS A 21 -1.69 9.99 -7.03
C LYS A 21 -2.32 9.67 -8.38
N CYS A 22 -1.52 9.65 -9.46
CA CYS A 22 -1.99 9.23 -10.78
C CYS A 22 -2.46 7.77 -10.78
N TRP A 23 -1.72 6.84 -10.16
CA TRP A 23 -2.12 5.44 -10.06
C TRP A 23 -3.45 5.27 -9.31
N ILE A 24 -3.61 5.95 -8.17
CA ILE A 24 -4.85 5.93 -7.38
C ILE A 24 -6.03 6.49 -8.18
N ASN A 25 -5.79 7.50 -9.02
CA ASN A 25 -6.84 8.13 -9.82
C ASN A 25 -7.20 7.33 -11.08
N ASP A 26 -6.26 6.57 -11.66
CA ASP A 26 -6.47 5.69 -12.82
C ASP A 26 -7.35 4.46 -12.49
N PHE A 27 -7.52 4.09 -11.21
CA PHE A 27 -8.49 3.04 -10.80
C PHE A 27 -9.97 3.50 -10.86
N GLY A 28 -10.26 4.64 -11.48
CA GLY A 28 -11.52 5.41 -11.41
C GLY A 28 -12.80 4.77 -11.96
N GLU A 29 -12.80 3.51 -12.41
CA GLU A 29 -14.00 2.79 -12.87
C GLU A 29 -14.21 1.41 -12.21
N GLU A 30 -13.50 1.11 -11.11
CA GLU A 30 -13.66 -0.17 -10.44
C GLU A 30 -14.67 -0.15 -9.27
N ARG A 31 -15.58 -1.13 -9.24
CA ARG A 31 -16.43 -1.41 -8.07
C ARG A 31 -15.58 -1.43 -6.80
N HIS A 32 -16.12 -0.82 -5.74
CA HIS A 32 -15.49 -0.70 -4.42
C HIS A 32 -14.21 0.16 -4.38
N PHE A 33 -14.08 1.16 -5.28
CA PHE A 33 -12.96 2.11 -5.35
C PHE A 33 -12.53 2.68 -3.98
N ALA A 34 -13.48 3.08 -3.14
CA ALA A 34 -13.17 3.63 -1.82
C ALA A 34 -12.44 2.62 -0.91
N VAL A 35 -12.88 1.35 -0.90
CA VAL A 35 -12.26 0.29 -0.10
C VAL A 35 -10.87 -0.06 -0.65
N LYS A 36 -10.74 -0.17 -1.98
CA LYS A 36 -9.45 -0.42 -2.65
C LYS A 36 -8.46 0.71 -2.39
N LYS A 37 -8.88 1.97 -2.50
CA LYS A 37 -8.07 3.15 -2.17
C LYS A 37 -7.58 3.11 -0.72
N GLN A 38 -8.45 2.78 0.23
CA GLN A 38 -8.06 2.66 1.64
C GLN A 38 -7.04 1.54 1.88
N CYS A 39 -7.18 0.40 1.20
CA CYS A 39 -6.19 -0.68 1.23
C CYS A 39 -4.83 -0.20 0.72
N VAL A 40 -4.79 0.43 -0.47
CA VAL A 40 -3.56 0.95 -1.07
C VAL A 40 -2.87 1.97 -0.17
N LEU A 41 -3.62 2.90 0.42
CA LEU A 41 -3.07 3.87 1.37
C LEU A 41 -2.46 3.21 2.61
N SER A 42 -3.10 2.15 3.12
CA SER A 42 -2.60 1.42 4.30
C SER A 42 -1.30 0.67 3.99
N ILE A 43 -1.20 0.04 2.81
CA ILE A 43 0.02 -0.62 2.33
C ILE A 43 1.14 0.39 2.11
N LEU A 44 0.83 1.55 1.53
CA LEU A 44 1.82 2.60 1.30
C LEU A 44 2.36 3.15 2.63
N SER A 45 1.49 3.39 3.61
CA SER A 45 1.90 3.81 4.95
C SER A 45 2.87 2.80 5.58
N LEU A 46 2.53 1.51 5.50
CA LEU A 46 3.42 0.45 6.00
C LEU A 46 4.76 0.41 5.24
N ALA A 47 4.73 0.61 3.93
CA ALA A 47 5.95 0.66 3.14
C ALA A 47 6.86 1.84 3.52
N LEU A 48 6.30 2.98 3.91
CA LEU A 48 7.07 4.12 4.41
C LEU A 48 7.79 3.78 5.72
N GLU A 49 7.12 3.09 6.64
CA GLU A 49 7.72 2.61 7.90
C GLU A 49 8.89 1.64 7.65
N CYS A 50 8.83 0.84 6.58
CA CYS A 50 9.94 -0.04 6.17
C CYS A 50 11.16 0.73 5.63
N THR A 51 10.99 1.99 5.23
CA THR A 51 12.02 2.83 4.59
C THR A 51 12.64 3.86 5.54
N MET A 52 12.32 3.79 6.84
CA MET A 52 12.93 4.67 7.84
C MET A 52 14.46 4.61 7.77
N GLU A 53 15.14 5.75 7.85
CA GLU A 53 16.60 5.80 7.66
C GLU A 53 17.33 5.09 8.81
N SER A 54 16.86 5.34 10.03
CA SER A 54 17.35 4.70 11.25
C SER A 54 16.93 3.23 11.34
N PRO A 55 17.87 2.27 11.48
CA PRO A 55 17.55 0.85 11.67
C PRO A 55 16.64 0.58 12.88
N GLU A 56 16.77 1.36 13.95
CA GLU A 56 15.99 1.21 15.19
C GLU A 56 14.53 1.68 15.03
N GLU A 57 14.27 2.56 14.06
CA GLU A 57 12.92 3.05 13.74
C GLU A 57 12.24 2.24 12.63
N ARG A 58 12.99 1.37 11.93
CA ARG A 58 12.42 0.46 10.94
C ARG A 58 11.59 -0.60 11.64
N ILE A 59 10.37 -0.75 11.17
CA ILE A 59 9.48 -1.84 11.58
C ILE A 59 10.11 -3.20 11.29
N ASP A 60 9.97 -4.14 12.22
CA ASP A 60 10.52 -5.49 12.05
C ASP A 60 9.65 -6.36 11.12
N ALA A 61 10.23 -7.41 10.56
CA ALA A 61 9.56 -8.26 9.59
C ALA A 61 8.30 -8.97 10.13
N LYS A 62 8.28 -9.33 11.42
CA LYS A 62 7.12 -9.98 12.06
C LYS A 62 5.97 -8.98 12.19
N ASP A 63 6.27 -7.74 12.56
CA ASP A 63 5.28 -6.67 12.66
C ASP A 63 4.75 -6.26 11.27
N ILE A 64 5.60 -6.25 10.24
CA ILE A 64 5.18 -6.05 8.84
C ILE A 64 4.15 -7.13 8.43
N VAL A 65 4.47 -8.40 8.66
CA VAL A 65 3.58 -9.51 8.32
C VAL A 65 2.25 -9.39 9.07
N THR A 66 2.30 -9.08 10.37
CA THR A 66 1.10 -8.90 11.20
C THR A 66 0.19 -7.82 10.61
N ARG A 67 0.73 -6.63 10.31
CA ARG A 67 -0.04 -5.52 9.74
C ARG A 67 -0.57 -5.83 8.33
N LEU A 68 0.17 -6.56 7.50
CA LEU A 68 -0.31 -6.99 6.19
C LEU A 68 -1.51 -7.95 6.30
N LEU A 69 -1.50 -8.86 7.28
CA LEU A 69 -2.63 -9.74 7.55
C LEU A 69 -3.86 -8.94 8.01
N GLU A 70 -3.68 -7.95 8.88
CA GLU A 70 -4.76 -7.05 9.31
C GLU A 70 -5.37 -6.25 8.15
N ILE A 71 -4.52 -5.70 7.27
CA ILE A 71 -4.96 -4.98 6.07
C ILE A 71 -5.79 -5.90 5.17
N ARG A 72 -5.32 -7.13 4.93
CA ARG A 72 -6.03 -8.14 4.13
C ARG A 72 -7.38 -8.50 4.75
N ASP A 73 -7.42 -8.72 6.06
CA ASP A 73 -8.64 -9.12 6.76
C ASP A 73 -9.66 -7.98 6.75
N LYS A 74 -9.22 -6.72 6.93
CA LYS A 74 -10.07 -5.53 6.82
C LYS A 74 -10.62 -5.35 5.40
N LEU A 75 -9.79 -5.57 4.39
CA LEU A 75 -10.20 -5.53 2.98
C LEU A 75 -11.27 -6.58 2.69
N THR A 76 -11.02 -7.84 3.10
CA THR A 76 -11.95 -8.96 2.88
C THR A 76 -13.30 -8.70 3.54
N LYS A 77 -13.31 -8.24 4.81
CA LYS A 77 -14.54 -7.87 5.53
C LYS A 77 -15.29 -6.73 4.84
N SER A 78 -14.56 -5.69 4.41
CA SER A 78 -15.16 -4.52 3.76
C SER A 78 -15.76 -4.85 2.40
N LEU A 79 -15.14 -5.76 1.64
CA LEU A 79 -15.69 -6.25 0.36
C LEU A 79 -16.90 -7.17 0.57
N ALA A 80 -16.88 -8.03 1.59
CA ALA A 80 -18.01 -8.88 1.94
C ALA A 80 -19.26 -8.08 2.35
N ASN A 81 -19.07 -6.91 2.97
CA ASN A 81 -20.17 -6.01 3.36
C ASN A 81 -20.75 -5.18 2.19
N LEU A 82 -20.17 -5.27 0.99
CA LEU A 82 -20.59 -4.52 -0.19
C LEU A 82 -21.23 -5.42 -1.28
N ASN A 83 -21.36 -6.72 -1.01
CA ASN A 83 -22.08 -7.71 -1.82
C ASN A 83 -23.42 -8.06 -1.17
#